data_AF-A0A7W7QC08-F1
#
_entry.id   AF-A0A7W7QC08-F1
#
_cell.length_a   1.000
_cell.length_b   1.000
_cell.length_c   1.000
_cell.angle_alpha   90.00
_cell.angle_beta   90.00
_cell.angle_gamma   90.00
#
_symmetry.space_group_name_H-M   'P 1'
#
loop_
_entity.id
_entity.type
_entity.pdbx_description
1 polymer ?
#
loop_
_entity_poly.entity_id
_entity_poly.type
_entity_poly.pdbx_seq_one_letter_code
_entity_poly.pdbx_strand_id
1 'polypeptide(L)'
;MVTPALDSGQRVHDEAYTKAVRDVADSVAGRVFVAGESWPTLWVRDAAYAIDLGAGLLHPGVAGTSMRRVADGGRWEQDRAAHFGRWPNLTDAIVGAVGAWACYEATGDLDFLSRSHEVTRASLARAEQEAFDGGLFRGCASFMESNSGYPPRFAFRGRAVGATKALSTNVLHYRGYTIAARSATLLGQDPAPFETRAAALKQAINERLWVPSRGRYAYYEDADGRVSDRWEGLGTALAVLWGVADDAQAVFRAVTPTPHGLPCLWPRYPLWSRWLVKDEYNYHNGTVWPFVQGYWGWAAATHGATDVFAAELAALADLAARAPTFHEFYRPATGSPGGSARQLWSAAGYLALVHRGLLGLRVDDDGLRFAPVVPEGFTRVRLSNLPYRDMTLDITVTGTGNTVTSCAVDGVEQSTIPTTLTGHHRVDLTVADGP
;
A
#
# COMPACT_ATOMS: atom_id res chain seq x y z
N MET A 1 9.93 -18.86 -15.45
CA MET A 1 10.04 -17.39 -15.37
C MET A 1 11.43 -17.07 -14.85
N VAL A 2 12.09 -16.09 -15.46
CA VAL A 2 13.36 -15.57 -14.95
C VAL A 2 13.03 -14.63 -13.77
N THR A 3 13.75 -14.76 -12.67
CA THR A 3 13.51 -13.97 -11.46
C THR A 3 14.05 -12.55 -11.63
N PRO A 4 13.29 -11.50 -11.26
CA PRO A 4 13.81 -10.15 -11.28
C PRO A 4 15.03 -9.98 -10.38
N ALA A 5 16.01 -9.20 -10.83
CA ALA A 5 17.25 -8.95 -10.09
C ALA A 5 17.61 -7.47 -10.10
N LEU A 6 17.94 -6.93 -8.92
CA LEU A 6 18.38 -5.55 -8.72
C LEU A 6 19.90 -5.50 -8.60
N ASP A 7 20.50 -4.54 -9.29
CA ASP A 7 21.87 -4.06 -9.11
C ASP A 7 21.80 -2.55 -8.95
N SER A 8 21.87 -2.10 -7.70
CA SER A 8 21.80 -0.68 -7.34
C SER A 8 23.17 -0.05 -7.07
N GLY A 9 24.25 -0.84 -7.19
CA GLY A 9 25.58 -0.48 -6.68
C GLY A 9 25.66 -0.44 -5.15
N GLN A 10 24.57 -0.73 -4.43
CA GLN A 10 24.51 -0.75 -2.98
C GLN A 10 24.03 -2.11 -2.47
N ARG A 11 24.99 -2.90 -1.97
CA ARG A 11 24.77 -4.29 -1.54
C ARG A 11 23.58 -4.49 -0.59
N VAL A 12 23.37 -3.60 0.36
CA VAL A 12 22.26 -3.70 1.32
C VAL A 12 20.90 -3.68 0.62
N HIS A 13 20.75 -2.87 -0.43
CA HIS A 13 19.52 -2.76 -1.18
C HIS A 13 19.29 -3.95 -2.12
N ASP A 14 20.36 -4.46 -2.73
CA ASP A 14 20.31 -5.64 -3.61
C ASP A 14 19.97 -6.91 -2.82
N GLU A 15 20.54 -7.08 -1.62
CA GLU A 15 20.24 -8.19 -0.72
C GLU A 15 18.80 -8.11 -0.19
N ALA A 16 18.33 -6.92 0.18
CA ALA A 16 16.95 -6.71 0.62
C ALA A 16 15.94 -6.97 -0.50
N TYR A 17 16.24 -6.55 -1.74
CA TYR A 17 15.38 -6.82 -2.90
C TYR A 17 15.31 -8.32 -3.22
N THR A 18 16.46 -8.98 -3.27
CA THR A 18 16.56 -10.43 -3.48
C THR A 18 15.76 -11.20 -2.42
N LYS A 19 15.86 -10.77 -1.16
CA LYS A 19 15.07 -11.31 -0.05
C LYS A 19 13.57 -11.10 -0.25
N ALA A 20 13.15 -9.91 -0.67
CA ALA A 20 11.75 -9.59 -0.89
C ALA A 20 11.14 -10.44 -2.01
N VAL A 21 11.84 -10.58 -3.15
CA VAL A 21 11.41 -11.42 -4.27
C VAL A 21 11.26 -12.88 -3.84
N ARG A 22 12.23 -13.41 -3.09
CA ARG A 22 12.18 -14.77 -2.56
C ARG A 22 11.02 -14.96 -1.59
N ASP A 23 10.87 -14.07 -0.61
CA ASP A 23 9.83 -14.20 0.42
C ASP A 23 8.41 -14.12 -0.18
N VAL A 24 8.20 -13.30 -1.22
CA VAL A 24 6.94 -13.29 -1.97
C VAL A 24 6.70 -14.61 -2.70
N ALA A 25 7.71 -15.17 -3.36
CA ALA A 25 7.60 -16.45 -4.04
C ALA A 25 7.32 -17.63 -3.07
N ASP A 26 7.96 -17.61 -1.90
CA ASP A 26 7.80 -18.62 -0.84
C ASP A 26 6.45 -18.46 -0.09
N SER A 27 5.74 -17.35 -0.29
CA SER A 27 4.37 -17.12 0.21
C SER A 27 3.29 -17.57 -0.78
N VAL A 28 3.63 -18.37 -1.79
CA VAL A 28 2.67 -19.00 -2.70
C VAL A 28 2.32 -20.41 -2.21
N ALA A 29 1.06 -20.65 -1.87
CA ALA A 29 0.54 -21.96 -1.51
C ALA A 29 -0.72 -22.29 -2.32
N GLY A 30 -0.77 -23.44 -2.99
CA GLY A 30 -1.96 -23.86 -3.74
C GLY A 30 -2.41 -22.87 -4.83
N ARG A 31 -1.46 -22.16 -5.46
CA ARG A 31 -1.65 -21.09 -6.48
C ARG A 31 -2.29 -19.80 -5.96
N VAL A 32 -2.36 -19.61 -4.65
CA VAL A 32 -2.75 -18.33 -4.04
C VAL A 32 -1.62 -17.81 -3.15
N PHE A 33 -1.65 -16.53 -2.86
CA PHE A 33 -0.83 -15.95 -1.82
C PHE A 33 -1.36 -16.30 -0.44
N VAL A 34 -0.45 -16.58 0.49
CA VAL A 34 -0.74 -16.67 1.92
C VAL A 34 -0.04 -15.54 2.67
N ALA A 35 -0.63 -15.11 3.78
CA ALA A 35 -0.11 -14.00 4.57
C ALA A 35 1.33 -14.24 5.01
N GLY A 36 1.63 -15.34 5.70
CA GLY A 36 3.03 -15.63 6.07
C GLY A 36 3.22 -16.98 6.72
N GLU A 37 4.40 -17.19 7.31
CA GLU A 37 4.76 -18.49 7.88
C GLU A 37 3.82 -18.97 9.00
N SER A 38 3.47 -18.07 9.91
CA SER A 38 2.50 -18.36 10.97
C SER A 38 1.05 -18.27 10.49
N TRP A 39 0.84 -17.77 9.27
CA TRP A 39 -0.47 -17.48 8.70
C TRP A 39 -0.60 -18.08 7.28
N PRO A 40 -0.68 -19.42 7.15
CA PRO A 40 -0.79 -20.10 5.85
C PRO A 40 -2.22 -20.00 5.29
N THR A 41 -2.76 -18.79 5.26
CA THR A 41 -4.15 -18.49 4.91
C THR A 41 -4.18 -17.35 3.90
N LEU A 42 -5.12 -17.42 2.96
CA LEU A 42 -5.44 -16.35 2.05
C LEU A 42 -6.39 -15.36 2.75
N TRP A 43 -5.91 -14.14 2.99
CA TRP A 43 -6.66 -13.03 3.56
C TRP A 43 -6.82 -11.94 2.49
N VAL A 44 -7.96 -11.25 2.48
CA VAL A 44 -8.23 -10.22 1.47
C VAL A 44 -7.22 -9.09 1.58
N ARG A 45 -6.92 -8.64 2.79
CA ARG A 45 -6.04 -7.48 3.01
C ARG A 45 -4.59 -7.79 2.71
N ASP A 46 -4.07 -8.89 3.24
CA ASP A 46 -2.68 -9.33 3.01
C ASP A 46 -2.42 -9.51 1.52
N ALA A 47 -3.31 -10.22 0.82
CA ALA A 47 -3.18 -10.41 -0.63
C ALA A 47 -3.31 -9.08 -1.38
N ALA A 48 -4.35 -8.28 -1.11
CA ALA A 48 -4.60 -7.06 -1.88
C ALA A 48 -3.48 -6.03 -1.71
N TYR A 49 -3.03 -5.76 -0.48
CA TYR A 49 -1.94 -4.83 -0.24
C TYR A 49 -0.64 -5.33 -0.87
N ALA A 50 -0.30 -6.62 -0.72
CA ALA A 50 0.92 -7.15 -1.30
C ALA A 50 0.92 -7.12 -2.82
N ILE A 51 -0.23 -7.41 -3.45
CA ILE A 51 -0.40 -7.37 -4.90
C ILE A 51 -0.15 -5.96 -5.41
N ASP A 52 -0.76 -4.94 -4.77
CA ASP A 52 -0.60 -3.52 -5.14
C ASP A 52 0.85 -3.02 -4.93
N LEU A 53 1.49 -3.46 -3.85
CA LEU A 53 2.89 -3.11 -3.53
C LEU A 53 3.93 -3.79 -4.44
N GLY A 54 3.53 -4.72 -5.32
CA GLY A 54 4.42 -5.25 -6.36
C GLY A 54 4.38 -6.77 -6.53
N ALA A 55 3.76 -7.52 -5.61
CA ALA A 55 3.62 -8.97 -5.76
C ALA A 55 2.76 -9.33 -7.00
N GLY A 56 1.84 -8.44 -7.41
CA GLY A 56 1.02 -8.58 -8.61
C GLY A 56 1.83 -8.58 -9.90
N LEU A 57 2.88 -7.74 -9.97
CA LEU A 57 3.80 -7.74 -11.10
C LEU A 57 4.61 -9.03 -11.13
N LEU A 58 5.13 -9.49 -9.99
CA LEU A 58 6.01 -10.66 -9.95
C LEU A 58 5.30 -11.99 -10.21
N HIS A 59 4.05 -12.13 -9.77
CA HIS A 59 3.27 -13.37 -9.92
C HIS A 59 1.82 -13.08 -10.35
N PRO A 60 1.58 -12.55 -11.56
CA PRO A 60 0.26 -12.09 -12.00
C PRO A 60 -0.80 -13.21 -11.99
N GLY A 61 -0.41 -14.45 -12.34
CA GLY A 61 -1.31 -15.60 -12.29
C GLY A 61 -1.75 -15.99 -10.86
N VAL A 62 -0.84 -15.89 -9.89
CA VAL A 62 -1.12 -16.15 -8.46
C VAL A 62 -1.98 -15.01 -7.90
N ALA A 63 -1.65 -13.76 -8.24
CA ALA A 63 -2.40 -12.58 -7.84
C ALA A 63 -3.86 -12.66 -8.31
N GLY A 64 -4.08 -12.89 -9.62
CA GLY A 64 -5.43 -13.03 -10.16
C GLY A 64 -6.22 -14.19 -9.56
N THR A 65 -5.57 -15.32 -9.26
CA THR A 65 -6.22 -16.46 -8.61
C THR A 65 -6.59 -16.16 -7.16
N SER A 66 -5.72 -15.47 -6.43
CA SER A 66 -5.97 -15.02 -5.06
C SER A 66 -7.17 -14.07 -5.01
N MET A 67 -7.18 -13.06 -5.89
CA MET A 67 -8.27 -12.08 -5.95
C MET A 67 -9.61 -12.69 -6.39
N ARG A 68 -9.61 -13.65 -7.32
CA ARG A 68 -10.85 -14.40 -7.66
C ARG A 68 -11.41 -15.13 -6.46
N ARG A 69 -10.57 -15.87 -5.73
CA ARG A 69 -10.99 -16.69 -4.61
C ARG A 69 -11.57 -15.88 -3.44
N VAL A 70 -10.99 -14.72 -3.15
CA VAL A 70 -11.56 -13.83 -2.11
C VAL A 70 -12.83 -13.10 -2.57
N ALA A 71 -13.13 -13.12 -3.87
CA ALA A 71 -14.33 -12.55 -4.47
C ALA A 71 -15.45 -13.57 -4.74
N ASP A 72 -15.25 -14.86 -4.46
CA ASP A 72 -16.20 -15.95 -4.80
C ASP A 72 -17.63 -15.70 -4.28
N GLY A 73 -17.79 -14.93 -3.20
CA GLY A 73 -19.09 -14.53 -2.64
C GLY A 73 -19.81 -13.40 -3.40
N GLY A 74 -19.27 -12.92 -4.52
CA GLY A 74 -19.82 -11.80 -5.30
C GLY A 74 -19.55 -10.41 -4.68
N ARG A 75 -18.69 -10.34 -3.67
CA ARG A 75 -18.25 -9.13 -2.97
C ARG A 75 -16.90 -9.39 -2.31
N TRP A 76 -16.16 -8.33 -1.99
CA TRP A 76 -14.95 -8.43 -1.18
C TRP A 76 -15.35 -8.79 0.26
N GLU A 77 -15.08 -10.03 0.67
CA GLU A 77 -15.48 -10.51 1.99
C GLU A 77 -14.54 -10.04 3.08
N GLN A 78 -15.10 -9.68 4.23
CA GLN A 78 -14.30 -9.21 5.36
C GLN A 78 -13.61 -10.38 6.08
N ASP A 79 -12.30 -10.25 6.19
CA ASP A 79 -11.43 -11.09 7.01
C ASP A 79 -11.94 -11.21 8.47
N ARG A 80 -11.74 -12.38 9.09
CA ARG A 80 -12.16 -12.62 10.49
C ARG A 80 -11.03 -12.31 11.47
N ALA A 81 -11.07 -11.15 12.12
CA ALA A 81 -10.10 -10.76 13.13
C ALA A 81 -10.48 -11.21 14.55
N ALA A 82 -9.48 -11.54 15.37
CA ALA A 82 -9.66 -12.10 16.70
C ALA A 82 -10.26 -11.14 17.74
N HIS A 83 -9.84 -9.87 17.78
CA HIS A 83 -10.23 -8.96 18.88
C HIS A 83 -11.46 -8.09 18.57
N PHE A 84 -11.60 -7.58 17.35
CA PHE A 84 -12.68 -6.64 17.01
C PHE A 84 -13.68 -7.18 15.96
N GLY A 85 -13.44 -8.40 15.48
CA GLY A 85 -14.46 -9.24 14.87
C GLY A 85 -14.44 -9.26 13.36
N ARG A 86 -15.60 -8.96 12.77
CA ARG A 86 -15.95 -9.12 11.36
C ARG A 86 -16.84 -7.95 10.95
N TRP A 87 -17.25 -7.90 9.69
CA TRP A 87 -18.33 -7.01 9.27
C TRP A 87 -19.54 -7.06 10.22
N PRO A 88 -20.13 -5.92 10.65
CA PRO A 88 -19.89 -4.55 10.19
C PRO A 88 -18.90 -3.74 11.04
N ASN A 89 -18.14 -4.35 11.97
CA ASN A 89 -17.18 -3.59 12.78
C ASN A 89 -15.86 -3.33 12.04
N LEU A 90 -15.55 -4.17 11.05
CA LEU A 90 -14.48 -4.02 10.08
C LEU A 90 -15.14 -3.90 8.70
N THR A 91 -14.75 -2.88 7.97
CA THR A 91 -15.35 -2.50 6.67
C THR A 91 -14.28 -2.20 5.62
N ASP A 92 -13.03 -2.56 5.90
CA ASP A 92 -11.86 -2.32 5.05
C ASP A 92 -11.67 -3.37 3.94
N ALA A 93 -12.54 -4.39 3.85
CA ALA A 93 -12.53 -5.39 2.77
C ALA A 93 -12.57 -4.78 1.36
N ILE A 94 -13.05 -3.54 1.21
CA ILE A 94 -13.00 -2.80 -0.06
C ILE A 94 -11.58 -2.67 -0.64
N VAL A 95 -10.53 -2.86 0.18
CA VAL A 95 -9.15 -3.00 -0.31
C VAL A 95 -9.00 -4.09 -1.38
N GLY A 96 -9.89 -5.08 -1.43
CA GLY A 96 -9.93 -6.05 -2.51
C GLY A 96 -10.00 -5.40 -3.90
N ALA A 97 -10.66 -4.25 -4.04
CA ALA A 97 -10.68 -3.47 -5.27
C ALA A 97 -9.28 -2.96 -5.67
N VAL A 98 -8.45 -2.59 -4.69
CA VAL A 98 -7.06 -2.13 -4.90
C VAL A 98 -6.21 -3.28 -5.45
N GLY A 99 -6.25 -4.44 -4.80
CA GLY A 99 -5.53 -5.63 -5.27
C GLY A 99 -6.00 -6.10 -6.65
N ALA A 100 -7.30 -6.08 -6.91
CA ALA A 100 -7.85 -6.45 -8.22
C ALA A 100 -7.45 -5.46 -9.31
N TRP A 101 -7.47 -4.15 -9.02
CA TRP A 101 -7.00 -3.14 -9.95
C TRP A 101 -5.51 -3.35 -10.31
N ALA A 102 -4.66 -3.64 -9.32
CA ALA A 102 -3.25 -3.96 -9.56
C ALA A 102 -3.06 -5.24 -10.39
N CYS A 103 -3.91 -6.27 -10.22
CA CYS A 103 -3.92 -7.43 -11.12
C CYS A 103 -4.23 -7.03 -12.56
N TYR A 104 -5.22 -6.15 -12.78
CA TYR A 104 -5.53 -5.63 -14.10
C TYR A 104 -4.36 -4.81 -14.68
N GLU A 105 -3.76 -3.90 -13.91
CA GLU A 105 -2.59 -3.12 -14.34
C GLU A 105 -1.44 -4.02 -14.83
N ALA A 106 -1.18 -5.13 -14.12
CA ALA A 106 -0.12 -6.07 -14.43
C ALA A 106 -0.41 -6.95 -15.67
N THR A 107 -1.67 -7.16 -16.04
CA THR A 107 -2.07 -8.17 -17.04
C THR A 107 -2.80 -7.62 -18.26
N GLY A 108 -3.50 -6.49 -18.13
CA GLY A 108 -4.44 -5.99 -19.12
C GLY A 108 -5.72 -6.81 -19.27
N ASP A 109 -6.00 -7.78 -18.38
CA ASP A 109 -7.15 -8.69 -18.49
C ASP A 109 -8.48 -7.95 -18.22
N LEU A 110 -9.18 -7.56 -19.30
CA LEU A 110 -10.47 -6.87 -19.24
C LEU A 110 -11.61 -7.76 -18.73
N ASP A 111 -11.54 -9.08 -18.91
CA ASP A 111 -12.55 -10.02 -18.39
C ASP A 111 -12.44 -10.16 -16.87
N PHE A 112 -11.21 -10.13 -16.36
CA PHE A 112 -10.96 -10.01 -14.92
C PHE A 112 -11.39 -8.64 -14.39
N LEU A 113 -11.07 -7.55 -15.09
CA LEU A 113 -11.50 -6.20 -14.72
C LEU A 113 -13.02 -6.12 -14.60
N SER A 114 -13.76 -6.61 -15.60
CA SER A 114 -15.23 -6.62 -15.62
C SER A 114 -15.82 -7.32 -14.39
N ARG A 115 -15.36 -8.55 -14.10
CA ARG A 115 -15.82 -9.29 -12.91
C ARG A 115 -15.47 -8.60 -11.60
N SER A 116 -14.24 -8.11 -11.46
CA SER A 116 -13.82 -7.41 -10.24
C SER A 116 -14.53 -6.07 -10.05
N HIS A 117 -14.95 -5.41 -11.14
CA HIS A 117 -15.76 -4.21 -11.11
C HIS A 117 -17.16 -4.49 -10.54
N GLU A 118 -17.82 -5.59 -10.94
CA GLU A 118 -19.10 -6.01 -10.37
C GLU A 118 -19.00 -6.29 -8.85
N VAL A 119 -17.96 -7.04 -8.45
CA VAL A 119 -17.66 -7.34 -7.03
C VAL A 119 -17.43 -6.05 -6.23
N THR A 120 -16.69 -5.09 -6.81
CA THR A 120 -16.43 -3.79 -6.19
C THR A 120 -17.71 -2.97 -6.03
N ARG A 121 -18.56 -2.93 -7.06
CA ARG A 121 -19.87 -2.25 -7.01
C ARG A 121 -20.77 -2.83 -5.92
N ALA A 122 -20.87 -4.16 -5.84
CA ALA A 122 -21.64 -4.84 -4.82
C ALA A 122 -21.11 -4.55 -3.40
N SER A 123 -19.79 -4.49 -3.24
CA SER A 123 -19.14 -4.18 -1.96
C SER A 123 -19.38 -2.73 -1.52
N LEU A 124 -19.28 -1.77 -2.43
CA LEU A 124 -19.59 -0.36 -2.15
C LEU A 124 -21.06 -0.17 -1.79
N ALA A 125 -21.99 -0.77 -2.55
CA ALA A 125 -23.42 -0.69 -2.28
C ALA A 125 -23.78 -1.24 -0.89
N ARG A 126 -23.15 -2.34 -0.48
CA ARG A 126 -23.31 -2.90 0.87
C ARG A 126 -22.79 -1.94 1.94
N ALA A 127 -21.59 -1.38 1.73
CA ALA A 127 -21.00 -0.43 2.68
C ALA A 127 -21.86 0.83 2.85
N GLU A 128 -22.42 1.36 1.75
CA GLU A 128 -23.36 2.48 1.78
C GLU A 128 -24.58 2.19 2.64
N GLN A 129 -25.13 0.97 2.56
CA GLN A 129 -26.32 0.58 3.30
C GLN A 129 -26.03 0.33 4.80
N GLU A 130 -24.90 -0.30 5.12
CA GLU A 130 -24.67 -0.85 6.46
C GLU A 130 -23.69 -0.01 7.31
N ALA A 131 -22.76 0.70 6.68
CA ALA A 131 -21.63 1.34 7.35
C ALA A 131 -21.53 2.86 7.16
N PHE A 132 -22.14 3.43 6.12
CA PHE A 132 -22.09 4.86 5.86
C PHE A 132 -22.95 5.66 6.86
N ASP A 133 -22.47 6.82 7.30
CA ASP A 133 -23.19 7.72 8.22
C ASP A 133 -23.80 8.95 7.54
N GLY A 134 -23.69 9.05 6.22
CA GLY A 134 -24.07 10.23 5.44
C GLY A 134 -22.89 11.13 5.07
N GLY A 135 -21.68 10.88 5.62
CA GLY A 135 -20.45 11.54 5.18
C GLY A 135 -19.22 10.61 5.20
N LEU A 136 -19.07 9.78 6.22
CA LEU A 136 -17.97 8.83 6.37
C LEU A 136 -18.50 7.40 6.61
N PHE A 137 -17.67 6.42 6.30
CA PHE A 137 -17.88 5.02 6.63
C PHE A 137 -17.40 4.73 8.04
N ARG A 138 -18.27 4.06 8.80
CA ARG A 138 -17.93 3.45 10.08
C ARG A 138 -17.07 2.20 9.87
N GLY A 139 -16.17 1.95 10.80
CA GLY A 139 -15.29 0.80 10.83
C GLY A 139 -13.98 1.10 11.54
N CYS A 140 -13.42 0.06 12.15
CA CYS A 140 -12.03 0.08 12.61
C CYS A 140 -11.10 0.50 11.46
N ALA A 141 -10.02 1.21 11.80
CA ALA A 141 -8.90 1.43 10.90
C ALA A 141 -8.38 0.11 10.29
N SER A 142 -8.01 0.16 9.01
CA SER A 142 -7.57 -1.03 8.30
C SER A 142 -6.39 -1.68 9.01
N PHE A 143 -6.35 -3.02 9.05
CA PHE A 143 -5.41 -3.89 9.78
C PHE A 143 -5.26 -3.67 11.29
N MET A 144 -5.67 -2.52 11.86
CA MET A 144 -5.41 -2.09 13.23
C MET A 144 -6.31 -2.76 14.28
N GLU A 145 -6.50 -4.06 14.18
CA GLU A 145 -7.56 -4.79 14.89
C GLU A 145 -7.15 -5.40 16.24
N SER A 146 -6.20 -4.77 16.92
CA SER A 146 -5.75 -5.20 18.26
C SER A 146 -6.13 -4.17 19.32
N ASN A 147 -6.36 -4.63 20.55
CA ASN A 147 -6.67 -3.77 21.70
C ASN A 147 -5.68 -2.61 21.87
N SER A 148 -4.41 -2.84 21.51
CA SER A 148 -3.33 -1.86 21.64
C SER A 148 -3.41 -0.71 20.62
N GLY A 149 -4.15 -0.89 19.52
CA GLY A 149 -4.39 0.15 18.52
C GLY A 149 -5.37 1.25 18.94
N TYR A 150 -6.06 1.11 20.08
CA TYR A 150 -7.09 2.04 20.53
C TYR A 150 -6.91 2.40 22.01
N PRO A 151 -7.48 3.54 22.50
CA PRO A 151 -7.38 3.86 23.91
C PRO A 151 -8.14 2.80 24.73
N PRO A 152 -7.74 2.52 25.99
CA PRO A 152 -8.31 1.42 26.79
C PRO A 152 -9.83 1.40 26.93
N ARG A 153 -10.50 2.55 26.76
CA ARG A 153 -11.98 2.63 26.70
C ARG A 153 -12.61 1.77 25.60
N PHE A 154 -11.85 1.35 24.58
CA PHE A 154 -12.27 0.47 23.49
C PHE A 154 -11.80 -0.98 23.63
N ALA A 155 -11.00 -1.30 24.65
CA ALA A 155 -10.47 -2.65 24.85
C ALA A 155 -11.61 -3.68 24.93
N PHE A 156 -11.54 -4.74 24.12
CA PHE A 156 -12.54 -5.79 24.00
C PHE A 156 -13.95 -5.29 23.63
N ARG A 157 -14.06 -4.08 23.07
CA ARG A 157 -15.33 -3.45 22.67
C ARG A 157 -15.36 -3.24 21.15
N GLY A 158 -15.33 -4.34 20.39
CA GLY A 158 -15.31 -4.31 18.92
C GLY A 158 -16.43 -3.49 18.28
N ARG A 159 -17.64 -3.46 18.88
CA ARG A 159 -18.74 -2.58 18.40
C ARG A 159 -18.45 -1.09 18.57
N ALA A 160 -17.78 -0.71 19.66
CA ALA A 160 -17.41 0.68 19.89
C ALA A 160 -16.29 1.12 18.92
N VAL A 161 -15.32 0.24 18.66
CA VAL A 161 -14.30 0.47 17.62
C VAL A 161 -14.96 0.55 16.24
N GLY A 162 -15.86 -0.38 15.93
CA GLY A 162 -16.60 -0.41 14.67
C GLY A 162 -17.53 0.79 14.45
N ALA A 163 -17.83 1.56 15.49
CA ALA A 163 -18.58 2.81 15.37
C ALA A 163 -17.68 4.04 15.08
N THR A 164 -16.36 3.89 15.14
CA THR A 164 -15.42 4.94 14.71
C THR A 164 -15.42 5.08 13.20
N LYS A 165 -14.96 6.24 12.71
CA LYS A 165 -14.73 6.54 11.30
C LYS A 165 -13.24 6.76 11.12
N ALA A 166 -12.51 5.68 10.84
CA ALA A 166 -11.07 5.71 10.69
C ALA A 166 -10.63 6.27 9.33
N LEU A 167 -9.45 6.91 9.31
CA LEU A 167 -8.89 7.52 8.11
C LEU A 167 -8.62 6.47 7.03
N SER A 168 -7.87 5.41 7.34
CA SER A 168 -7.51 4.35 6.39
C SER A 168 -8.76 3.72 5.74
N THR A 169 -9.78 3.40 6.53
CA THR A 169 -11.04 2.84 6.03
C THR A 169 -11.76 3.77 5.07
N ASN A 170 -11.84 5.06 5.40
CA ASN A 170 -12.49 6.03 4.51
C ASN A 170 -11.68 6.31 3.24
N VAL A 171 -10.36 6.36 3.34
CA VAL A 171 -9.46 6.48 2.19
C VAL A 171 -9.56 5.25 1.27
N LEU A 172 -9.72 4.04 1.82
CA LEU A 172 -9.97 2.83 1.05
C LEU A 172 -11.32 2.85 0.33
N HIS A 173 -12.40 3.33 0.97
CA HIS A 173 -13.68 3.50 0.28
C HIS A 173 -13.61 4.56 -0.82
N TYR A 174 -12.91 5.67 -0.59
CA TYR A 174 -12.61 6.66 -1.63
C TYR A 174 -11.88 6.02 -2.79
N ARG A 175 -10.82 5.24 -2.51
CA ARG A 175 -10.08 4.52 -3.54
C ARG A 175 -10.97 3.53 -4.28
N GLY A 176 -11.85 2.81 -3.58
CA GLY A 176 -12.85 1.92 -4.16
C GLY A 176 -13.77 2.63 -5.15
N TYR A 177 -14.28 3.82 -4.82
CA TYR A 177 -15.05 4.64 -5.76
C TYR A 177 -14.23 5.09 -6.97
N THR A 178 -13.01 5.58 -6.77
CA THR A 178 -12.15 6.01 -7.90
C THR A 178 -11.80 4.84 -8.83
N ILE A 179 -11.55 3.65 -8.30
CA ILE A 179 -11.31 2.44 -9.08
C ILE A 179 -12.60 2.05 -9.82
N ALA A 180 -13.76 2.08 -9.17
CA ALA A 180 -15.03 1.79 -9.83
C ALA A 180 -15.32 2.76 -10.99
N ALA A 181 -15.05 4.06 -10.82
CA ALA A 181 -15.16 5.05 -11.88
C ALA A 181 -14.25 4.71 -13.06
N ARG A 182 -12.95 4.49 -12.82
CA ARG A 182 -11.98 4.15 -13.87
C ARG A 182 -12.33 2.85 -14.59
N SER A 183 -12.72 1.81 -13.85
CA SER A 183 -13.21 0.56 -14.42
C SER A 183 -14.44 0.79 -15.29
N ALA A 184 -15.41 1.61 -14.84
CA ALA A 184 -16.60 1.92 -15.62
C ALA A 184 -16.22 2.58 -16.96
N THR A 185 -15.33 3.57 -16.96
CA THR A 185 -14.81 4.19 -18.19
C THR A 185 -14.19 3.17 -19.14
N LEU A 186 -13.28 2.32 -18.64
CA LEU A 186 -12.60 1.30 -19.45
C LEU A 186 -13.56 0.23 -20.01
N LEU A 187 -14.67 -0.02 -19.33
CA LEU A 187 -15.71 -0.97 -19.73
C LEU A 187 -16.85 -0.32 -20.53
N GLY A 188 -16.75 0.97 -20.88
CA GLY A 188 -17.78 1.70 -21.61
C GLY A 188 -19.09 1.91 -20.82
N GLN A 189 -19.01 1.94 -19.49
CA GLN A 189 -20.11 2.20 -18.55
C GLN A 189 -20.03 3.63 -18.00
N ASP A 190 -21.12 4.12 -17.40
CA ASP A 190 -21.18 5.47 -16.81
C ASP A 190 -20.35 5.56 -15.50
N PRO A 191 -19.28 6.38 -15.45
CA PRO A 191 -18.46 6.55 -14.25
C PRO A 191 -19.04 7.57 -13.26
N ALA A 192 -19.95 8.45 -13.69
CA ALA A 192 -20.37 9.63 -12.93
C ALA A 192 -20.94 9.33 -11.53
N PRO A 193 -21.70 8.23 -11.31
CA PRO A 193 -22.19 7.88 -9.97
C PRO A 193 -21.06 7.61 -8.96
N PHE A 194 -19.94 7.04 -9.40
CA PHE A 194 -18.78 6.74 -8.55
C PHE A 194 -17.90 7.97 -8.36
N GLU A 195 -17.70 8.78 -9.41
CA GLU A 195 -16.96 10.05 -9.33
C GLU A 195 -17.60 11.01 -8.32
N THR A 196 -18.92 11.15 -8.38
CA THR A 196 -19.68 12.00 -7.46
C THR A 196 -19.50 11.56 -6.01
N ARG A 197 -19.56 10.26 -5.75
CA ARG A 197 -19.36 9.69 -4.39
C ARG A 197 -17.91 9.81 -3.93
N ALA A 198 -16.94 9.61 -4.81
CA ALA A 198 -15.53 9.80 -4.50
C ALA A 198 -15.25 11.26 -4.10
N ALA A 199 -15.75 12.23 -4.87
CA ALA A 199 -15.62 13.66 -4.56
C ALA A 199 -16.27 14.02 -3.22
N ALA A 200 -17.51 13.57 -2.98
CA ALA A 200 -18.21 13.82 -1.72
C ALA A 200 -17.47 13.21 -0.51
N LEU A 201 -16.94 11.98 -0.66
CA LEU A 201 -16.20 11.32 0.40
C LEU A 201 -14.84 11.97 0.66
N LYS A 202 -14.10 12.37 -0.38
CA LYS A 202 -12.86 13.14 -0.22
C LYS A 202 -13.11 14.42 0.56
N GLN A 203 -14.17 15.16 0.20
CA GLN A 203 -14.57 16.37 0.92
C GLN A 203 -14.87 16.06 2.39
N ALA A 204 -15.69 15.04 2.68
CA ALA A 204 -16.03 14.65 4.05
C ALA A 204 -14.79 14.23 4.87
N ILE A 205 -13.81 13.53 4.26
CA ILE A 205 -12.54 13.20 4.92
C ILE A 205 -11.78 14.48 5.28
N ASN A 206 -11.67 15.43 4.36
CA ASN A 206 -10.95 16.68 4.58
C ASN A 206 -11.67 17.60 5.57
N GLU A 207 -13.00 17.56 5.66
CA GLU A 207 -13.75 18.36 6.64
C GLU A 207 -13.69 17.78 8.06
N ARG A 208 -13.70 16.44 8.19
CA ARG A 208 -13.91 15.78 9.49
C ARG A 208 -12.64 15.20 10.11
N LEU A 209 -11.64 14.85 9.29
CA LEU A 209 -10.43 14.16 9.76
C LEU A 209 -9.15 14.99 9.57
N TRP A 210 -9.12 16.00 8.70
CA TRP A 210 -7.98 16.92 8.60
C TRP A 210 -7.90 17.78 9.86
N VAL A 211 -6.70 17.93 10.43
CA VAL A 211 -6.46 18.81 11.59
C VAL A 211 -5.53 19.94 11.16
N PRO A 212 -6.06 21.10 10.72
CA PRO A 212 -5.26 22.19 10.15
C PRO A 212 -4.15 22.68 11.09
N SER A 213 -4.44 22.79 12.39
CA SER A 213 -3.47 23.24 13.40
C SER A 213 -2.29 22.30 13.61
N ARG A 214 -2.37 21.08 13.07
CA ARG A 214 -1.33 20.05 13.16
C ARG A 214 -0.77 19.65 11.80
N GLY A 215 -1.30 20.17 10.69
CA GLY A 215 -0.86 19.84 9.33
C GLY A 215 -0.97 18.35 8.98
N ARG A 216 -1.88 17.61 9.60
CA ARG A 216 -2.03 16.16 9.41
C ARG A 216 -3.46 15.69 9.64
N TYR A 217 -3.76 14.48 9.18
CA TYR A 217 -5.02 13.82 9.49
C TYR A 217 -5.03 13.19 10.88
N ALA A 218 -6.21 13.18 11.50
CA ALA A 218 -6.49 12.39 12.68
C ALA A 218 -6.68 10.91 12.33
N TYR A 219 -6.45 10.05 13.31
CA TYR A 219 -6.59 8.60 13.19
C TYR A 219 -8.05 8.20 12.92
N TYR A 220 -8.99 8.76 13.68
CA TYR A 220 -10.41 8.51 13.52
C TYR A 220 -11.24 9.64 14.14
N GLU A 221 -12.51 9.70 13.77
CA GLU A 221 -13.58 10.36 14.54
C GLU A 221 -14.39 9.28 15.29
N ASP A 222 -14.65 9.46 16.59
CA ASP A 222 -15.43 8.49 17.37
C ASP A 222 -16.96 8.65 17.18
N ALA A 223 -17.73 7.79 17.85
CA ALA A 223 -19.19 7.78 17.75
C ALA A 223 -19.85 9.08 18.23
N ASP A 224 -19.17 9.85 19.09
CA ASP A 224 -19.65 11.13 19.62
C ASP A 224 -19.11 12.33 18.82
N GLY A 225 -18.47 12.09 17.68
CA GLY A 225 -17.88 13.13 16.84
C GLY A 225 -16.52 13.65 17.34
N ARG A 226 -15.89 12.98 18.32
CA ARG A 226 -14.59 13.43 18.82
C ARG A 226 -13.47 12.95 17.91
N VAL A 227 -12.68 13.89 17.41
CA VAL A 227 -11.53 13.63 16.55
C VAL A 227 -10.31 13.21 17.40
N SER A 228 -9.66 12.13 17.00
CA SER A 228 -8.46 11.60 17.66
C SER A 228 -7.30 12.60 17.63
N ASP A 229 -6.54 12.67 18.72
CA ASP A 229 -5.29 13.43 18.80
C ASP A 229 -4.10 12.71 18.15
N ARG A 230 -4.28 11.45 17.76
CA ARG A 230 -3.30 10.59 17.12
C ARG A 230 -3.50 10.55 15.61
N TRP A 231 -2.50 10.02 14.91
CA TRP A 231 -2.56 9.67 13.50
C TRP A 231 -2.13 8.21 13.31
N GLU A 232 -2.59 7.60 12.22
CA GLU A 232 -2.13 6.28 11.76
C GLU A 232 -1.25 6.39 10.54
N GLY A 233 -0.27 5.49 10.42
CA GLY A 233 0.69 5.51 9.32
C GLY A 233 0.05 5.17 7.97
N LEU A 234 -0.73 4.07 7.91
CA LEU A 234 -1.31 3.59 6.66
C LEU A 234 -2.32 4.58 6.06
N GLY A 235 -3.30 5.01 6.85
CA GLY A 235 -4.30 5.98 6.39
C GLY A 235 -3.66 7.29 5.91
N THR A 236 -2.62 7.76 6.61
CA THR A 236 -1.85 8.96 6.20
C THR A 236 -1.14 8.74 4.86
N ALA A 237 -0.42 7.62 4.71
CA ALA A 237 0.30 7.30 3.49
C ALA A 237 -0.65 7.18 2.28
N LEU A 238 -1.77 6.49 2.45
CA LEU A 238 -2.77 6.31 1.40
C LEU A 238 -3.50 7.62 1.07
N ALA A 239 -3.78 8.48 2.06
CA ALA A 239 -4.41 9.77 1.83
C ALA A 239 -3.54 10.66 0.92
N VAL A 240 -2.22 10.64 1.14
CA VAL A 240 -1.25 11.34 0.28
C VAL A 240 -1.14 10.66 -1.08
N LEU A 241 -0.91 9.34 -1.11
CA LEU A 241 -0.66 8.60 -2.35
C LEU A 241 -1.84 8.68 -3.33
N TRP A 242 -3.08 8.62 -2.85
CA TRP A 242 -4.27 8.61 -3.69
C TRP A 242 -4.96 9.98 -3.82
N GLY A 243 -4.31 11.06 -3.39
CA GLY A 243 -4.76 12.44 -3.64
C GLY A 243 -5.96 12.88 -2.81
N VAL A 244 -6.17 12.30 -1.63
CA VAL A 244 -7.12 12.80 -0.63
C VAL A 244 -6.53 14.04 0.07
N ALA A 245 -5.23 14.00 0.37
CA ALA A 245 -4.47 15.14 0.90
C ALA A 245 -4.34 16.26 -0.13
N ASP A 246 -4.92 17.41 0.17
CA ASP A 246 -4.81 18.60 -0.69
C ASP A 246 -3.41 19.26 -0.58
N ASP A 247 -2.74 19.12 0.58
CA ASP A 247 -1.34 19.53 0.78
C ASP A 247 -0.51 18.35 1.32
N ALA A 248 0.03 17.55 0.40
CA ALA A 248 0.92 16.44 0.74
C ALA A 248 2.18 16.90 1.49
N GLN A 249 2.71 18.08 1.17
CA GLN A 249 3.94 18.60 1.76
C GLN A 249 3.74 18.99 3.22
N ALA A 250 2.57 19.53 3.59
CA ALA A 250 2.21 19.74 4.99
C ALA A 250 2.20 18.41 5.78
N VAL A 251 1.66 17.34 5.18
CA VAL A 251 1.64 16.02 5.83
C VAL A 251 3.05 15.50 6.07
N PHE A 252 3.94 15.55 5.08
CA PHE A 252 5.35 15.12 5.24
C PHE A 252 6.08 15.92 6.32
N ARG A 253 5.82 17.22 6.47
CA ARG A 253 6.40 18.04 7.54
C ARG A 253 5.84 17.70 8.93
N ALA A 254 4.57 17.33 9.02
CA ALA A 254 3.88 17.10 10.29
C ALA A 254 3.98 15.67 10.84
N VAL A 255 4.30 14.71 9.98
CA VAL A 255 4.36 13.28 10.29
C VAL A 255 5.80 12.83 10.29
N THR A 256 6.33 12.55 11.49
CA THR A 256 7.72 12.14 11.67
C THR A 256 7.80 10.62 11.88
N PRO A 257 8.50 9.90 10.99
CA PRO A 257 8.84 8.49 11.20
C PRO A 257 9.69 8.26 12.45
N THR A 258 9.74 7.02 12.93
CA THR A 258 10.76 6.60 13.91
C THR A 258 12.12 6.44 13.23
N PRO A 259 13.23 6.25 13.95
CA PRO A 259 14.52 5.92 13.33
C PRO A 259 14.49 4.64 12.46
N HIS A 260 13.49 3.79 12.66
CA HIS A 260 13.28 2.55 11.90
C HIS A 260 12.16 2.70 10.85
N GLY A 261 11.64 3.91 10.66
CA GLY A 261 10.61 4.33 9.69
C GLY A 261 9.20 4.48 10.25
N LEU A 262 8.21 4.64 9.36
CA LEU A 262 6.87 5.10 9.73
C LEU A 262 6.13 4.10 10.64
N PRO A 263 5.72 4.50 11.87
CA PRO A 263 4.96 3.64 12.76
C PRO A 263 3.50 3.53 12.31
N CYS A 264 2.85 2.42 12.65
CA CYS A 264 1.42 2.22 12.36
C CYS A 264 0.51 3.23 13.08
N LEU A 265 0.94 3.76 14.24
CA LEU A 265 0.17 4.68 15.08
C LEU A 265 1.09 5.58 15.89
N TRP A 266 0.75 6.87 15.99
CA TRP A 266 1.47 7.80 16.86
C TRP A 266 0.64 9.01 17.33
N PRO A 267 0.95 9.60 18.51
CA PRO A 267 1.74 9.02 19.60
C PRO A 267 1.13 7.72 20.14
N ARG A 268 1.95 6.87 20.75
CA ARG A 268 1.48 5.62 21.35
C ARG A 268 0.46 5.87 22.48
N TYR A 269 -0.39 4.90 22.77
CA TYR A 269 -1.22 4.88 23.97
C TYR A 269 -0.37 4.41 25.17
N PRO A 270 -0.07 5.26 26.17
CA PRO A 270 0.91 4.94 27.22
C PRO A 270 0.51 3.73 28.09
N LEU A 271 -0.80 3.54 28.31
CA LEU A 271 -1.32 2.44 29.14
C LEU A 271 -1.00 1.05 28.56
N TRP A 272 -0.79 0.97 27.25
CA TRP A 272 -0.37 -0.24 26.56
C TRP A 272 1.17 -0.37 26.47
N SER A 273 1.91 0.73 26.64
CA SER A 273 3.37 0.79 26.41
C SER A 273 4.24 0.27 27.57
N ARG A 274 3.66 -0.33 28.61
CA ARG A 274 4.44 -1.00 29.66
C ARG A 274 4.99 -2.32 29.07
N TRP A 275 6.28 -2.33 28.72
CA TRP A 275 7.07 -3.45 28.16
C TRP A 275 7.01 -4.79 28.94
N LEU A 276 6.33 -4.82 30.09
CA LEU A 276 6.23 -5.97 31.00
C LEU A 276 4.99 -6.84 30.74
N VAL A 277 4.20 -6.56 29.69
CA VAL A 277 2.94 -7.25 29.41
C VAL A 277 2.90 -7.67 27.94
N LYS A 278 2.45 -8.91 27.68
CA LYS A 278 2.34 -9.65 26.40
C LYS A 278 2.40 -8.81 25.11
N ASP A 279 3.07 -9.34 24.07
CA ASP A 279 3.26 -8.68 22.77
C ASP A 279 1.96 -8.16 22.11
N GLU A 280 0.81 -8.78 22.39
CA GLU A 280 -0.54 -8.33 21.98
C GLU A 280 -0.85 -6.87 22.37
N TYR A 281 -0.24 -6.37 23.46
CA TYR A 281 -0.40 -5.00 23.95
C TYR A 281 0.50 -3.98 23.25
N ASN A 282 1.40 -4.39 22.38
CA ASN A 282 2.21 -3.46 21.56
C ASN A 282 1.95 -3.60 20.06
N TYR A 283 1.24 -4.65 19.65
CA TYR A 283 1.06 -5.07 18.25
C TYR A 283 0.68 -3.95 17.28
N HIS A 284 -0.34 -3.14 17.58
CA HIS A 284 -0.74 -1.97 16.78
C HIS A 284 -0.52 -0.64 17.51
N ASN A 285 0.46 -0.58 18.41
CA ASN A 285 0.76 0.62 19.20
C ASN A 285 2.13 1.19 18.89
N GLY A 286 2.28 1.68 17.66
CA GLY A 286 3.47 2.36 17.17
C GLY A 286 4.61 1.43 16.73
N THR A 287 4.33 0.16 16.52
CA THR A 287 5.22 -0.76 15.79
C THR A 287 5.38 -0.30 14.33
N VAL A 288 6.52 -0.63 13.74
CA VAL A 288 6.82 -0.33 12.34
C VAL A 288 6.44 -1.54 11.50
N TRP A 289 5.55 -1.33 10.52
CA TRP A 289 5.05 -2.36 9.63
C TRP A 289 5.59 -2.09 8.22
N PRO A 290 6.42 -2.97 7.65
CA PRO A 290 7.10 -2.68 6.38
C PRO A 290 6.18 -2.34 5.21
N PHE A 291 4.98 -2.91 5.14
CA PHE A 291 4.02 -2.57 4.08
C PHE A 291 3.50 -1.12 4.21
N VAL A 292 3.36 -0.63 5.44
CA VAL A 292 3.00 0.77 5.73
C VAL A 292 4.15 1.70 5.32
N GLN A 293 5.39 1.31 5.61
CA GLN A 293 6.58 2.04 5.14
C GLN A 293 6.67 2.06 3.61
N GLY A 294 6.36 0.94 2.95
CA GLY A 294 6.31 0.83 1.49
C GLY A 294 5.33 1.84 0.89
N TYR A 295 4.11 1.93 1.41
CA TYR A 295 3.14 2.94 0.99
C TYR A 295 3.59 4.37 1.29
N TRP A 296 4.22 4.60 2.44
CA TRP A 296 4.71 5.94 2.81
C TRP A 296 5.85 6.41 1.91
N GLY A 297 6.83 5.55 1.64
CA GLY A 297 7.91 5.83 0.70
C GLY A 297 7.39 5.98 -0.73
N TRP A 298 6.41 5.17 -1.16
CA TRP A 298 5.75 5.37 -2.45
C TRP A 298 5.01 6.72 -2.52
N ALA A 299 4.29 7.10 -1.48
CA ALA A 299 3.65 8.41 -1.40
C ALA A 299 4.70 9.54 -1.50
N ALA A 300 5.80 9.43 -0.75
CA ALA A 300 6.90 10.38 -0.76
C ALA A 300 7.52 10.53 -2.16
N ALA A 301 7.84 9.42 -2.83
CA ALA A 301 8.39 9.43 -4.18
C ALA A 301 7.42 10.05 -5.19
N THR A 302 6.11 9.78 -5.05
CA THR A 302 5.05 10.34 -5.92
C THR A 302 4.93 11.86 -5.83
N HIS A 303 5.18 12.42 -4.65
CA HIS A 303 5.00 13.86 -4.39
C HIS A 303 6.33 14.60 -4.26
N GLY A 304 7.44 14.00 -4.68
CA GLY A 304 8.76 14.64 -4.68
C GLY A 304 9.36 14.90 -3.30
N ALA A 305 8.87 14.23 -2.25
CA ALA A 305 9.47 14.28 -0.91
C ALA A 305 10.69 13.34 -0.83
N THR A 306 11.75 13.69 -1.57
CA THR A 306 12.94 12.84 -1.80
C THR A 306 13.63 12.41 -0.51
N ASP A 307 13.77 13.30 0.47
CA ASP A 307 14.40 13.00 1.76
C ASP A 307 13.61 11.96 2.56
N VAL A 308 12.27 12.06 2.52
CA VAL A 308 11.37 11.11 3.19
C VAL A 308 11.47 9.74 2.51
N PHE A 309 11.49 9.71 1.18
CA PHE A 309 11.68 8.47 0.42
C PHE A 309 13.03 7.81 0.73
N ALA A 310 14.12 8.59 0.69
CA ALA A 310 15.48 8.11 0.96
C ALA A 310 15.59 7.52 2.38
N ALA A 311 15.00 8.19 3.38
CA ALA A 311 14.98 7.73 4.76
C ALA A 311 14.24 6.38 4.92
N GLU A 312 13.06 6.23 4.31
CA GLU A 312 12.31 4.96 4.38
C GLU A 312 12.97 3.83 3.59
N LEU A 313 13.57 4.12 2.43
CA LEU A 313 14.33 3.16 1.64
C LEU A 313 15.51 2.61 2.45
N ALA A 314 16.29 3.49 3.08
CA ALA A 314 17.40 3.09 3.93
C ALA A 314 16.93 2.33 5.18
N ALA A 315 15.91 2.85 5.88
CA ALA A 315 15.40 2.24 7.11
C ALA A 315 14.84 0.84 6.86
N LEU A 316 14.06 0.64 5.79
CA LEU A 316 13.49 -0.68 5.52
C LEU A 316 14.54 -1.68 5.00
N ALA A 317 15.57 -1.23 4.28
CA ALA A 317 16.70 -2.08 3.92
C ALA A 317 17.50 -2.53 5.17
N ASP A 318 17.73 -1.63 6.13
CA ASP A 318 18.34 -1.98 7.42
C ASP A 318 17.48 -2.99 8.19
N LEU A 319 16.16 -2.77 8.29
CA LEU A 319 15.25 -3.71 8.93
C LEU A 319 15.27 -5.08 8.25
N ALA A 320 15.30 -5.12 6.92
CA ALA A 320 15.41 -6.35 6.15
C ALA A 320 16.67 -7.13 6.51
N ALA A 321 17.79 -6.48 6.84
CA ALA A 321 19.04 -7.14 7.23
C ALA A 321 19.00 -7.81 8.62
N ARG A 322 18.01 -7.50 9.46
CA ARG A 322 17.95 -7.95 10.87
C ARG A 322 17.40 -9.36 11.08
N ALA A 323 16.87 -9.99 10.03
CA ALA A 323 16.32 -11.33 10.08
C ALA A 323 16.48 -12.08 8.74
N PRO A 324 16.37 -13.42 8.72
CA PRO A 324 16.46 -14.21 7.49
C PRO A 324 15.37 -13.87 6.45
N THR A 325 14.18 -13.48 6.90
CA THR A 325 13.01 -13.10 6.09
C THR A 325 12.45 -11.76 6.56
N PHE A 326 11.57 -11.14 5.77
CA PHE A 326 10.78 -10.00 6.21
C PHE A 326 9.79 -10.44 7.28
N HIS A 327 9.91 -9.82 8.46
CA HIS A 327 8.96 -10.02 9.55
C HIS A 327 7.75 -9.10 9.44
N GLU A 328 6.70 -9.48 10.17
CA GLU A 328 5.43 -8.79 10.21
C GLU A 328 5.51 -7.36 10.74
N PHE A 329 6.24 -7.16 11.85
CA PHE A 329 6.50 -5.83 12.37
C PHE A 329 7.85 -5.75 13.08
N TYR A 330 8.29 -4.52 13.32
CA TYR A 330 9.52 -4.20 14.03
C TYR A 330 9.25 -3.24 15.19
N ARG A 331 10.03 -3.40 16.27
CA ARG A 331 9.92 -2.52 17.45
C ARG A 331 10.46 -1.13 17.13
N PRO A 332 9.72 -0.04 17.42
CA PRO A 332 10.08 1.31 16.99
C PRO A 332 11.32 1.88 17.68
N ALA A 333 11.74 1.31 18.81
CA ALA A 333 12.93 1.76 19.54
C ALA A 333 14.19 1.01 19.10
N THR A 334 14.07 -0.29 18.80
CA THR A 334 15.22 -1.19 18.62
C THR A 334 15.36 -1.74 17.21
N GLY A 335 14.33 -1.64 16.38
CA GLY A 335 14.27 -2.32 15.09
C GLY A 335 14.23 -3.85 15.20
N SER A 336 13.94 -4.41 16.39
CA SER A 336 13.91 -5.87 16.56
C SER A 336 12.67 -6.46 15.90
N PRO A 337 12.80 -7.55 15.11
CA PRO A 337 11.67 -8.19 14.45
C PRO A 337 10.68 -8.80 15.46
N GLY A 338 9.43 -8.92 15.05
CA GLY A 338 8.34 -9.57 15.78
C GLY A 338 7.23 -10.05 14.83
N GLY A 339 6.30 -10.83 15.39
CA GLY A 339 5.21 -11.43 14.61
C GLY A 339 5.69 -12.54 13.66
N SER A 340 4.88 -12.84 12.64
CA SER A 340 5.19 -13.89 11.66
C SER A 340 6.47 -13.58 10.87
N ALA A 341 7.32 -14.60 10.70
CA ALA A 341 8.36 -14.61 9.66
C ALA A 341 7.72 -14.74 8.26
N ARG A 342 8.49 -14.42 7.21
CA ARG A 342 8.07 -14.48 5.80
C ARG A 342 6.69 -13.84 5.60
N GLN A 343 6.54 -12.61 6.07
CA GLN A 343 5.26 -11.89 5.97
C GLN A 343 5.17 -11.22 4.59
N LEU A 344 4.15 -11.60 3.82
CA LEU A 344 3.97 -11.29 2.40
C LEU A 344 3.92 -9.79 2.13
N TRP A 345 3.02 -9.07 2.81
CA TRP A 345 2.90 -7.62 2.60
C TRP A 345 4.19 -6.89 2.99
N SER A 346 5.00 -7.46 3.86
CA SER A 346 6.20 -6.83 4.37
C SER A 346 7.31 -6.88 3.34
N ALA A 347 7.49 -8.05 2.72
CA ALA A 347 8.35 -8.22 1.57
C ALA A 347 7.88 -7.34 0.40
N ALA A 348 6.57 -7.32 0.12
CA ALA A 348 6.01 -6.47 -0.92
C ALA A 348 6.23 -4.97 -0.66
N GLY A 349 6.20 -4.52 0.59
CA GLY A 349 6.52 -3.15 0.97
C GLY A 349 7.88 -2.69 0.45
N TYR A 350 8.90 -3.56 0.51
CA TYR A 350 10.21 -3.24 -0.05
C TYR A 350 10.25 -3.27 -1.59
N LEU A 351 9.48 -4.17 -2.21
CA LEU A 351 9.30 -4.16 -3.67
C LEU A 351 8.77 -2.81 -4.15
N ALA A 352 7.78 -2.24 -3.45
CA ALA A 352 7.21 -0.93 -3.79
C ALA A 352 8.26 0.19 -3.76
N LEU A 353 9.18 0.19 -2.79
CA LEU A 353 10.22 1.22 -2.71
C LEU A 353 11.17 1.16 -3.92
N VAL A 354 11.47 -0.05 -4.40
CA VAL A 354 12.30 -0.22 -5.62
C VAL A 354 11.49 0.09 -6.87
N HIS A 355 10.33 -0.53 -7.04
CA HIS A 355 9.51 -0.43 -8.26
C HIS A 355 8.88 0.96 -8.40
N ARG A 356 8.19 1.44 -7.39
CA ARG A 356 7.43 2.71 -7.45
C ARG A 356 8.25 3.92 -7.02
N GLY A 357 9.35 3.72 -6.29
CA GLY A 357 10.28 4.75 -5.84
C GLY A 357 11.50 4.88 -6.74
N LEU A 358 12.50 4.00 -6.58
CA LEU A 358 13.78 4.08 -7.29
C LEU A 358 13.61 4.09 -8.81
N LEU A 359 12.75 3.21 -9.35
CA LEU A 359 12.46 3.14 -10.79
C LEU A 359 11.28 4.02 -11.18
N GLY A 360 10.44 4.39 -10.22
CA GLY A 360 9.33 5.31 -10.45
C GLY A 360 8.24 4.78 -11.37
N LEU A 361 7.95 3.47 -11.38
CA LEU A 361 6.96 2.87 -12.27
C LEU A 361 5.56 3.45 -12.05
N ARG A 362 5.01 4.10 -13.09
CA ARG A 362 3.64 4.64 -13.15
C ARG A 362 2.86 3.92 -14.24
N VAL A 363 1.88 3.12 -13.82
CA VAL A 363 0.98 2.45 -14.76
C VAL A 363 -0.20 3.37 -15.02
N ASP A 364 -0.33 3.81 -16.26
CA ASP A 364 -1.45 4.62 -16.73
C ASP A 364 -2.26 3.83 -17.77
N ASP A 365 -3.39 4.38 -18.20
CA ASP A 365 -4.30 3.71 -19.14
C ASP A 365 -3.68 3.55 -20.54
N ASP A 366 -2.72 4.41 -20.91
CA ASP A 366 -2.04 4.45 -22.21
C ASP A 366 -0.66 3.77 -22.23
N GLY A 367 -0.09 3.42 -21.07
CA GLY A 367 1.25 2.87 -21.00
C GLY A 367 1.90 2.88 -19.62
N LEU A 368 3.15 2.42 -19.59
CA LEU A 368 4.02 2.50 -18.42
C LEU A 368 4.94 3.73 -18.57
N ARG A 369 4.89 4.62 -17.58
CA ARG A 369 5.74 5.82 -17.46
C ARG A 369 6.69 5.68 -16.28
N PHE A 370 7.67 6.57 -16.23
CA PHE A 370 8.72 6.56 -15.21
C PHE A 370 8.84 7.94 -14.54
N ALA A 371 8.81 7.93 -13.21
CA ALA A 371 9.11 9.08 -12.36
C ALA A 371 10.04 8.64 -11.22
N PRO A 372 11.27 8.19 -11.55
CA PRO A 372 12.22 7.67 -10.59
C PRO A 372 12.63 8.73 -9.57
N VAL A 373 12.83 8.31 -8.32
CA VAL A 373 13.49 9.11 -7.30
C VAL A 373 14.77 8.38 -6.92
N VAL A 374 15.91 8.93 -7.30
CA VAL A 374 17.22 8.34 -7.07
C VAL A 374 17.97 9.17 -6.02
N PRO A 375 18.05 8.72 -4.76
CA PRO A 375 18.72 9.44 -3.69
C PRO A 375 20.23 9.57 -3.92
N GLU A 376 20.87 10.47 -3.17
CA GLU A 376 22.33 10.53 -3.09
C GLU A 376 22.94 9.16 -2.72
N GLY A 377 24.12 8.87 -3.27
CA GLY A 377 24.81 7.58 -3.10
C GLY A 377 24.43 6.52 -4.12
N PHE A 378 23.37 6.72 -4.92
CA PHE A 378 23.08 5.90 -6.09
C PHE A 378 23.55 6.60 -7.36
N THR A 379 24.34 5.92 -8.18
CA THR A 379 24.83 6.45 -9.47
C THR A 379 24.24 5.72 -10.68
N ARG A 380 23.88 4.45 -10.49
CA ARG A 380 23.23 3.60 -11.48
C ARG A 380 22.40 2.55 -10.76
N VAL A 381 21.14 2.41 -11.16
CA VAL A 381 20.23 1.37 -10.67
C VAL A 381 19.74 0.57 -11.86
N ARG A 382 19.96 -0.74 -11.87
CA ARG A 382 19.48 -1.66 -12.89
C ARG A 382 18.55 -2.69 -12.28
N LEU A 383 17.35 -2.81 -12.82
CA LEU A 383 16.45 -3.93 -12.55
C LEU A 383 16.31 -4.77 -13.84
N SER A 384 16.66 -6.05 -13.76
CA SER A 384 16.54 -6.97 -14.90
C SER A 384 15.36 -7.91 -14.71
N ASN A 385 14.78 -8.37 -15.82
CA ASN A 385 13.71 -9.36 -15.87
C ASN A 385 12.42 -8.97 -15.13
N LEU A 386 12.04 -7.69 -15.16
CA LEU A 386 10.76 -7.26 -14.58
C LEU A 386 9.60 -7.67 -15.52
N PRO A 387 8.69 -8.55 -15.11
CA PRO A 387 7.46 -8.82 -15.87
C PRO A 387 6.52 -7.61 -15.87
N TYR A 388 5.95 -7.32 -17.04
CA TYR A 388 4.86 -6.34 -17.20
C TYR A 388 4.03 -6.69 -18.43
N ARG A 389 2.76 -7.09 -18.23
CA ARG A 389 1.90 -7.63 -19.31
C ARG A 389 2.65 -8.72 -20.10
N ASP A 390 2.60 -8.68 -21.43
CA ASP A 390 3.31 -9.61 -22.32
C ASP A 390 4.78 -9.23 -22.55
N MET A 391 5.35 -8.36 -21.70
CA MET A 391 6.73 -7.93 -21.75
C MET A 391 7.58 -8.44 -20.58
N THR A 392 8.88 -8.48 -20.82
CA THR A 392 9.92 -8.53 -19.80
C THR A 392 10.83 -7.32 -19.97
N LEU A 393 10.99 -6.53 -18.93
CA LEU A 393 11.72 -5.26 -18.97
C LEU A 393 13.05 -5.35 -18.23
N ASP A 394 14.11 -4.89 -18.88
CA ASP A 394 15.40 -4.57 -18.26
C ASP A 394 15.52 -3.05 -18.17
N ILE A 395 15.39 -2.49 -16.97
CA ILE A 395 15.37 -1.04 -16.73
C ILE A 395 16.69 -0.61 -16.11
N THR A 396 17.35 0.39 -16.69
CA THR A 396 18.52 1.05 -16.12
C THR A 396 18.20 2.54 -15.89
N VAL A 397 18.35 3.02 -14.67
CA VAL A 397 18.33 4.44 -14.31
C VAL A 397 19.75 4.89 -14.01
N THR A 398 20.22 5.96 -14.65
CA THR A 398 21.57 6.53 -14.46
C THR A 398 21.45 7.96 -13.96
N GLY A 399 22.28 8.33 -12.98
CA GLY A 399 22.28 9.65 -12.36
C GLY A 399 21.61 9.66 -10.98
N THR A 400 21.56 10.85 -10.38
CA THR A 400 20.95 11.14 -9.08
C THR A 400 19.91 12.25 -9.28
N GLY A 401 18.81 12.20 -8.51
CA GLY A 401 17.72 13.17 -8.59
C GLY A 401 16.38 12.53 -8.94
N ASN A 402 15.41 13.37 -9.29
CA ASN A 402 14.01 12.96 -9.51
C ASN A 402 13.38 13.51 -10.81
N THR A 403 14.19 14.10 -11.69
CA THR A 403 13.74 14.61 -12.98
C THR A 403 14.32 13.76 -14.10
N VAL A 404 13.46 13.15 -14.93
CA VAL A 404 13.87 12.37 -16.10
C VAL A 404 14.32 13.33 -17.20
N THR A 405 15.59 13.24 -17.60
CA THR A 405 16.18 14.05 -18.67
C THR A 405 16.23 13.31 -20.01
N SER A 406 16.23 11.98 -19.99
CA SER A 406 16.10 11.14 -21.19
C SER A 406 15.46 9.80 -20.85
N CYS A 407 14.74 9.23 -21.81
CA CYS A 407 14.12 7.91 -21.69
C CYS A 407 14.12 7.24 -23.06
N ALA A 408 14.81 6.10 -23.17
CA ALA A 408 14.86 5.32 -24.40
C ALA A 408 14.38 3.90 -24.14
N VAL A 409 13.61 3.35 -25.08
CA VAL A 409 13.25 1.93 -25.11
C VAL A 409 13.86 1.33 -26.37
N ASP A 410 14.67 0.28 -26.20
CA ASP A 410 15.45 -0.36 -27.26
C ASP A 410 16.28 0.64 -28.10
N GLY A 411 16.80 1.68 -27.44
CA GLY A 411 17.60 2.74 -28.06
C GLY A 411 16.80 3.84 -28.76
N VAL A 412 15.47 3.80 -28.70
CA VAL A 412 14.58 4.82 -29.29
C VAL A 412 13.98 5.70 -28.20
N GLU A 413 14.23 7.00 -28.26
CA GLU A 413 13.70 8.01 -27.32
C GLU A 413 12.17 8.02 -27.30
N GLN A 414 11.59 7.88 -26.11
CA GLN A 414 10.16 7.96 -25.85
C GLN A 414 9.89 8.11 -24.34
N SER A 415 8.79 8.76 -23.97
CA SER A 415 8.45 9.01 -22.55
C SER A 415 7.57 7.93 -21.91
N THR A 416 7.06 6.99 -22.70
CA THR A 416 6.06 6.00 -22.29
C THR A 416 6.31 4.69 -23.02
N ILE A 417 6.16 3.56 -22.33
CA ILE A 417 6.16 2.22 -22.93
C ILE A 417 4.70 1.85 -23.27
N PRO A 418 4.35 1.72 -24.56
CA PRO A 418 3.01 1.31 -24.96
C PRO A 418 2.67 -0.08 -24.43
N THR A 419 1.43 -0.27 -23.99
CA THR A 419 1.00 -1.55 -23.43
C THR A 419 0.83 -2.67 -24.47
N THR A 420 0.96 -2.34 -25.75
CA THR A 420 0.83 -3.28 -26.88
C THR A 420 2.15 -3.96 -27.25
N LEU A 421 3.27 -3.53 -26.65
CA LEU A 421 4.56 -4.17 -26.85
C LEU A 421 4.57 -5.58 -26.25
N THR A 422 5.39 -6.45 -26.83
CA THR A 422 5.53 -7.85 -26.40
C THR A 422 7.00 -8.28 -26.49
N GLY A 423 7.40 -9.23 -25.65
CA GLY A 423 8.76 -9.75 -25.64
C GLY A 423 9.69 -9.05 -24.65
N HIS A 424 11.00 -9.08 -24.92
CA HIS A 424 12.01 -8.52 -24.02
C HIS A 424 12.46 -7.14 -24.51
N HIS A 425 12.42 -6.15 -23.60
CA HIS A 425 12.75 -4.76 -23.93
C HIS A 425 13.74 -4.19 -22.92
N ARG A 426 14.64 -3.34 -23.42
CA ARG A 426 15.57 -2.57 -22.60
C ARG A 426 15.05 -1.13 -22.47
N VAL A 427 15.05 -0.62 -21.23
CA VAL A 427 14.68 0.76 -20.90
C VAL A 427 15.89 1.44 -20.27
N ASP A 428 16.33 2.54 -20.87
CA ASP A 428 17.43 3.37 -20.35
C ASP A 428 16.90 4.76 -19.99
N LEU A 429 17.05 5.12 -18.72
CA LEU A 429 16.62 6.38 -18.13
C LEU A 429 17.84 7.15 -17.64
N THR A 430 17.88 8.45 -17.91
CA THR A 430 18.81 9.39 -17.27
C THR A 430 18.03 10.33 -16.39
N VAL A 431 18.51 10.55 -15.17
CA VAL A 431 17.92 11.47 -14.20
C VAL A 431 18.92 12.51 -13.74
N ALA A 432 18.39 13.68 -13.37
CA ALA A 432 19.12 14.75 -12.72
C ALA A 432 18.28 15.35 -11.59
N ASP A 433 18.92 16.15 -10.74
CA ASP A 433 18.20 17.02 -9.81
C ASP A 433 17.30 17.98 -10.59
N GLY A 434 16.09 18.20 -10.07
CA GLY A 434 15.20 19.22 -10.62
C GLY A 434 15.82 20.63 -10.50
N PRO A 435 15.45 21.56 -11.38
CA PRO A 435 15.89 22.95 -11.32
C PRO A 435 15.43 23.69 -10.06
#